data_AF-A0AA35XPI6-F1
#
_entry.id   AF-A0AA35XPI6-F1
#
_cell.length_a   1.000
_cell.length_b   1.000
_cell.length_c   1.000
_cell.angle_alpha   90.00
_cell.angle_beta   90.00
_cell.angle_gamma   90.00
#
_symmetry.space_group_name_H-M   'P 1'
#
loop_
_entity.id
_entity.type
_entity.pdbx_description
1 polymer ?
#
loop_
_entity_poly.entity_id
_entity_poly.type
_entity_poly.pdbx_seq_one_letter_code
_entity_poly.pdbx_strand_id
1 'polypeptide(L)'
;MSINPIDLILGLLLGFGFIQGFRKGFLVEVASLAALLLGLWGAFLFSDWVQSLMSSYFTINPILSNAMAYFIVFVGIVVAISWVAKAITKVINMVSLGLLNRFLGSILGGLKIGVFLSALLLAVHKINLLVTLLDPTLLEESVLYFPIYEMGGLIFDWVVGLDSTGLQDSFI
;
A
#
# COMPACT_ATOMS: atom_id res chain seq x y z
N MET A 1 19.80 -23.77 8.47
CA MET A 1 19.01 -22.52 8.35
C MET A 1 18.49 -22.19 9.73
N SER A 2 19.15 -21.27 10.43
CA SER A 2 18.55 -20.60 11.60
C SER A 2 17.34 -19.81 11.10
N ILE A 3 16.22 -19.87 11.81
CA ILE A 3 15.04 -19.08 11.46
C ILE A 3 15.33 -17.63 11.81
N ASN A 4 15.47 -16.78 10.80
CA ASN A 4 15.67 -15.35 11.00
C ASN A 4 14.35 -14.71 11.48
N PRO A 5 14.35 -13.92 12.57
CA PRO A 5 13.14 -13.23 13.04
C PRO A 5 12.49 -12.32 12.00
N ILE A 6 13.27 -11.70 11.11
CA ILE A 6 12.78 -10.84 10.04
C ILE A 6 11.98 -11.65 9.02
N ASP A 7 12.50 -12.82 8.62
CA ASP A 7 11.79 -13.73 7.72
C ASP A 7 10.48 -14.24 8.33
N LEU A 8 10.47 -14.51 9.64
CA LEU A 8 9.26 -14.93 10.33
C LEU A 8 8.18 -13.83 10.30
N ILE A 9 8.56 -12.58 10.59
CA ILE A 9 7.63 -11.44 10.60
C ILE A 9 7.12 -11.14 9.18
N LEU A 10 8.03 -11.02 8.20
CA LEU A 10 7.67 -10.73 6.81
C LEU A 10 6.83 -11.86 6.20
N GLY A 11 7.21 -13.11 6.47
CA GLY A 11 6.48 -14.29 6.03
C GLY A 11 5.06 -14.36 6.61
N LEU A 12 4.88 -14.04 7.90
CA LEU A 12 3.56 -13.98 8.52
C LEU A 12 2.68 -12.88 7.92
N LEU A 13 3.24 -11.68 7.70
CA LEU A 13 2.50 -10.56 7.11
C LEU A 13 2.13 -10.84 5.65
N LEU A 14 3.05 -11.37 4.83
CA LEU A 14 2.76 -11.80 3.47
C LEU A 14 1.71 -12.92 3.44
N GLY A 15 1.88 -13.94 4.29
CA GLY A 15 0.93 -15.03 4.44
C GLY A 15 -0.46 -14.54 4.81
N PHE A 16 -0.55 -13.56 5.71
CA PHE A 16 -1.80 -12.87 6.01
C PHE A 16 -2.40 -12.20 4.76
N GLY A 17 -1.59 -11.54 3.93
CA GLY A 17 -2.00 -11.01 2.63
C GLY A 17 -2.62 -12.06 1.72
N PHE A 18 -1.95 -13.20 1.53
CA PHE A 18 -2.46 -14.31 0.73
C PHE A 18 -3.79 -14.85 1.25
N ILE A 19 -3.89 -15.11 2.56
CA ILE A 19 -5.12 -15.61 3.20
C ILE A 19 -6.25 -14.59 3.07
N GLN A 20 -5.95 -13.32 3.32
CA GLN A 20 -6.93 -12.25 3.26
C GLN A 20 -7.46 -12.04 1.83
N GLY A 21 -6.57 -12.12 0.84
CA GLY A 21 -6.91 -12.09 -0.58
C GLY A 21 -7.75 -13.30 -1.00
N PHE A 22 -7.41 -14.50 -0.54
CA PHE A 22 -8.20 -15.71 -0.79
C PHE A 22 -9.63 -15.58 -0.25
N ARG A 23 -9.79 -15.00 0.94
CA ARG A 23 -11.11 -14.80 1.57
C ARG A 23 -11.96 -13.73 0.87
N LYS A 24 -11.32 -12.68 0.34
CA LYS A 24 -12.00 -11.55 -0.32
C LYS A 24 -12.33 -11.86 -1.79
N GLY A 25 -11.46 -12.59 -2.48
CA GLY A 25 -11.54 -12.85 -3.90
C GLY A 25 -10.90 -11.76 -4.76
N PHE A 26 -10.61 -12.11 -6.00
CA PHE A 26 -9.88 -11.30 -6.98
C PHE A 26 -10.52 -9.93 -7.22
N LEU A 27 -11.84 -9.89 -7.47
CA LEU A 27 -12.50 -8.62 -7.82
C LEU A 27 -12.45 -7.58 -6.68
N VAL A 28 -12.62 -8.01 -5.42
CA VAL A 28 -12.42 -7.13 -4.26
C VAL A 28 -10.99 -6.66 -4.18
N GLU A 29 -10.03 -7.53 -4.49
CA GLU A 29 -8.61 -7.22 -4.34
C GLU A 29 -8.11 -6.25 -5.41
N VAL A 30 -8.51 -6.45 -6.68
CA VAL A 30 -8.31 -5.47 -7.78
C VAL A 30 -8.92 -4.13 -7.41
N ALA A 31 -10.17 -4.13 -6.96
CA ALA A 31 -10.83 -2.90 -6.56
C ALA A 31 -10.13 -2.23 -5.37
N SER A 32 -9.55 -3.00 -4.44
CA SER A 32 -8.80 -2.44 -3.33
C SER A 32 -7.49 -1.78 -3.77
N LEU A 33 -6.81 -2.33 -4.78
CA LEU A 33 -5.63 -1.71 -5.38
C LEU A 33 -6.02 -0.42 -6.13
N ALA A 34 -7.08 -0.48 -6.93
CA ALA A 34 -7.63 0.71 -7.58
C ALA A 34 -8.06 1.76 -6.55
N ALA A 35 -8.65 1.35 -5.43
CA ALA A 35 -9.07 2.23 -4.36
C ALA A 35 -7.88 2.92 -3.67
N LEU A 36 -6.73 2.27 -3.56
CA LEU A 36 -5.51 2.90 -3.05
C LEU A 36 -5.02 4.00 -4.00
N LEU A 37 -4.95 3.72 -5.32
CA LEU A 37 -4.52 4.71 -6.32
C LEU A 37 -5.49 5.89 -6.41
N LEU A 38 -6.79 5.60 -6.55
CA LEU A 38 -7.84 6.61 -6.58
C LEU A 38 -7.99 7.34 -5.26
N GLY A 39 -7.72 6.67 -4.14
CA GLY A 39 -7.69 7.28 -2.82
C GLY A 39 -6.58 8.31 -2.72
N LEU A 40 -5.35 7.99 -3.17
CA LEU A 40 -4.24 8.95 -3.16
C LEU A 40 -4.56 10.14 -4.07
N TRP A 41 -5.01 9.88 -5.29
CA TRP A 41 -5.36 10.94 -6.22
C TRP A 41 -6.53 11.80 -5.73
N GLY A 42 -7.58 11.18 -5.22
CA GLY A 42 -8.73 11.89 -4.66
C GLY A 42 -8.39 12.65 -3.39
N ALA A 43 -7.49 12.13 -2.55
CA ALA A 43 -6.99 12.85 -1.38
C ALA A 43 -6.31 14.16 -1.79
N PHE A 44 -5.52 14.16 -2.87
CA PHE A 44 -4.92 15.38 -3.41
C PHE A 44 -5.96 16.40 -3.90
N LEU A 45 -7.08 15.94 -4.44
CA LEU A 45 -8.13 16.81 -4.99
C LEU A 45 -9.09 17.36 -3.92
N PHE A 46 -9.41 16.58 -2.89
CA PHE A 46 -10.44 16.94 -1.91
C PHE A 46 -9.89 17.30 -0.52
N SER A 47 -8.57 17.18 -0.29
CA SER A 47 -7.96 17.51 1.01
C SER A 47 -8.24 18.94 1.44
N ASP A 48 -8.19 19.89 0.51
CA ASP A 48 -8.34 21.32 0.81
C ASP A 48 -9.74 21.63 1.31
N TRP A 49 -10.75 20.98 0.72
CA TRP A 49 -12.13 21.09 1.17
C TRP A 49 -12.28 20.56 2.60
N VAL A 50 -11.72 19.38 2.92
CA VAL A 50 -11.77 18.83 4.28
C VAL A 50 -10.96 19.67 5.27
N GLN A 51 -9.83 20.23 4.86
CA GLN A 51 -9.01 21.12 5.67
C GLN A 51 -9.80 22.38 6.07
N SER A 52 -10.55 22.97 5.13
CA SER A 52 -11.39 24.15 5.41
C SER A 52 -12.44 23.84 6.48
N LEU A 53 -13.06 22.66 6.43
CA LEU A 53 -14.00 22.21 7.47
C LEU A 53 -13.30 22.04 8.82
N MET A 54 -12.11 21.42 8.84
CA MET A 54 -11.36 21.19 10.08
C MET A 54 -10.89 22.49 10.74
N SER A 55 -10.47 23.48 9.96
CA SER A 55 -9.99 24.78 10.46
C SER A 55 -11.06 25.55 11.26
N SER A 56 -12.34 25.24 11.06
CA SER A 56 -13.45 25.85 11.79
C SER A 56 -13.64 25.25 13.20
N TYR A 57 -13.11 24.05 13.47
CA TYR A 57 -13.30 23.33 14.74
C TYR A 57 -12.00 23.12 15.52
N PHE A 58 -10.84 23.12 14.85
CA PHE A 58 -9.56 22.81 15.46
C PHE A 58 -8.47 23.78 15.01
N THR A 59 -7.84 24.48 15.96
CA THR A 59 -6.61 25.24 15.75
C THR A 59 -5.39 24.34 15.99
N ILE A 60 -4.96 23.65 14.93
CA ILE A 60 -3.79 22.76 14.93
C ILE A 60 -2.73 23.33 13.97
N ASN A 61 -1.48 22.91 14.14
CA ASN A 61 -0.39 23.21 13.20
C ASN A 61 -0.83 22.94 11.73
N PRO A 62 -0.59 23.87 10.79
CA PRO A 62 -1.02 23.74 9.39
C PRO A 62 -0.52 22.47 8.69
N ILE A 63 0.72 22.06 8.95
CA ILE A 63 1.32 20.86 8.36
C ILE A 63 0.56 19.61 8.83
N LEU A 64 0.28 19.54 10.12
CA LEU A 64 -0.45 18.42 10.71
C LEU A 64 -1.91 18.41 10.26
N SER A 65 -2.55 19.56 10.15
CA SER A 65 -3.92 19.70 9.64
C SER A 65 -4.03 19.20 8.19
N ASN A 66 -3.08 19.56 7.32
CA ASN A 66 -3.07 19.11 5.92
C ASN A 66 -2.88 17.60 5.82
N ALA A 67 -1.92 17.06 6.57
CA ALA A 67 -1.67 15.62 6.60
C ALA A 67 -2.91 14.84 7.08
N MET A 68 -3.59 15.33 8.12
CA MET A 68 -4.82 14.73 8.61
C MET A 68 -5.96 14.78 7.59
N ALA A 69 -6.18 15.93 6.95
CA ALA A 69 -7.23 16.09 5.94
C ALA A 69 -7.01 15.13 4.75
N TYR A 70 -5.78 15.08 4.24
CA TYR A 70 -5.39 14.14 3.19
C TYR A 70 -5.64 12.69 3.60
N PHE A 71 -5.24 12.31 4.81
CA PHE A 71 -5.44 10.95 5.33
C PHE A 71 -6.93 10.59 5.49
N ILE A 72 -7.76 11.52 5.99
CA ILE A 72 -9.20 11.32 6.16
C ILE A 72 -9.87 11.07 4.80
N VAL A 73 -9.59 11.90 3.80
CA VAL A 73 -10.15 11.75 2.45
C VAL A 73 -9.70 10.42 1.84
N PHE A 74 -8.40 10.13 1.92
CA PHE A 74 -7.81 8.89 1.42
C PHE A 74 -8.56 7.66 1.97
N VAL A 75 -8.69 7.58 3.30
CA VAL A 75 -9.39 6.47 3.97
C VAL A 75 -10.85 6.42 3.55
N GLY A 76 -11.54 7.56 3.48
CA GLY A 76 -12.95 7.64 3.06
C GLY A 76 -13.18 7.03 1.67
N ILE A 77 -12.35 7.43 0.69
CA ILE A 77 -12.43 6.90 -0.68
C ILE A 77 -12.13 5.41 -0.72
N VAL A 78 -11.06 4.98 -0.04
CA VAL A 78 -10.66 3.57 0.00
C VAL A 78 -11.77 2.68 0.55
N VAL A 79 -12.41 3.12 1.65
CA VAL A 79 -13.52 2.39 2.29
C VAL A 79 -14.74 2.34 1.37
N ALA A 80 -15.13 3.47 0.77
CA ALA A 80 -16.29 3.54 -0.10
C ALA A 80 -16.16 2.60 -1.31
N ILE A 81 -15.04 2.66 -2.05
CA ILE A 81 -14.80 1.80 -3.21
C ILE A 81 -14.76 0.33 -2.79
N SER A 82 -14.09 0.03 -1.68
CA SER A 82 -13.99 -1.34 -1.16
C SER A 82 -15.35 -1.95 -0.81
N TRP A 83 -16.28 -1.14 -0.29
CA TRP A 83 -17.64 -1.61 0.02
C TRP A 83 -18.43 -1.95 -1.24
N VAL A 84 -18.38 -1.07 -2.25
CA VAL A 84 -19.03 -1.30 -3.55
C VAL A 84 -18.49 -2.59 -4.18
N ALA A 85 -17.16 -2.76 -4.20
CA ALA A 85 -16.54 -3.95 -4.78
C ALA A 85 -16.93 -5.25 -4.07
N LYS A 86 -17.05 -5.24 -2.74
CA LYS A 86 -17.53 -6.39 -1.96
C LYS A 86 -18.97 -6.75 -2.31
N ALA A 87 -19.84 -5.76 -2.46
CA ALA A 87 -21.23 -5.99 -2.84
C ALA A 87 -21.33 -6.66 -4.22
N ILE A 88 -20.58 -6.14 -5.21
CA ILE A 88 -20.53 -6.70 -6.58
C ILE A 88 -19.96 -8.13 -6.57
N THR A 89 -18.85 -8.35 -5.84
CA THR A 89 -18.21 -9.67 -5.76
C THR A 89 -19.14 -10.73 -5.16
N LYS A 90 -19.98 -10.35 -4.20
CA LYS A 90 -20.94 -11.27 -3.59
C LYS A 90 -21.96 -11.79 -4.62
N VAL A 91 -22.40 -10.94 -5.54
CA VAL A 91 -23.29 -11.32 -6.64
C VAL A 91 -22.57 -12.24 -7.62
N ILE A 92 -21.35 -11.90 -8.03
CA ILE A 92 -20.57 -12.67 -9.00
C ILE A 92 -20.20 -14.06 -8.47
N ASN A 93 -19.85 -14.17 -7.19
CA ASN A 93 -19.51 -15.45 -6.56
C ASN A 93 -20.65 -16.47 -6.53
N MET A 94 -21.90 -16.05 -6.75
CA MET A 94 -23.02 -16.98 -6.89
C MET A 94 -22.99 -17.74 -8.23
N VAL A 95 -22.22 -17.26 -9.21
CA VAL A 95 -22.15 -17.81 -10.56
C VAL A 95 -20.83 -18.61 -10.73
N SER A 96 -20.77 -19.80 -10.10
CA SER A 96 -19.82 -20.93 -10.30
C SER A 96 -18.27 -20.70 -10.42
N LEU A 97 -17.73 -19.47 -10.36
CA LEU A 97 -16.30 -19.16 -10.54
C LEU A 97 -15.49 -19.09 -9.22
N GLY A 98 -16.02 -19.65 -8.14
CA GLY A 98 -15.57 -19.38 -6.78
C GLY A 98 -14.09 -19.70 -6.49
N LEU A 99 -13.55 -20.81 -6.99
CA LEU A 99 -12.16 -21.21 -6.68
C LEU A 99 -11.13 -20.35 -7.40
N LEU A 100 -11.30 -20.11 -8.71
CA LEU A 100 -10.38 -19.27 -9.47
C LEU A 100 -10.38 -17.82 -8.95
N ASN A 101 -11.56 -17.28 -8.62
CA ASN A 101 -11.69 -15.96 -8.01
C ASN A 101 -10.91 -15.85 -6.69
N ARG A 102 -10.99 -16.86 -5.83
CA ARG A 102 -10.26 -16.88 -4.55
C ARG A 102 -8.75 -17.04 -4.75
N PHE A 103 -8.34 -17.92 -5.67
CA PHE A 103 -6.91 -18.12 -5.96
C PHE A 103 -6.25 -16.85 -6.49
N LEU A 104 -6.82 -16.23 -7.52
CA LEU A 104 -6.33 -14.95 -8.04
C LEU A 104 -6.39 -13.84 -6.99
N GLY A 105 -7.41 -13.86 -6.13
CA GLY A 105 -7.50 -12.98 -4.96
C GLY A 105 -6.33 -13.15 -4.00
N SER A 106 -5.88 -14.38 -3.75
CA SER A 106 -4.73 -14.63 -2.87
C SER A 106 -3.44 -14.02 -3.41
N ILE A 107 -3.17 -14.17 -4.71
CA ILE A 107 -1.98 -13.60 -5.37
C ILE A 107 -1.99 -12.07 -5.23
N LEU A 108 -3.11 -11.43 -5.57
CA LEU A 108 -3.22 -9.98 -5.44
C LEU A 108 -3.14 -9.51 -3.98
N GLY A 109 -3.65 -10.31 -3.03
CA GLY A 109 -3.57 -10.00 -1.60
C GLY A 109 -2.16 -10.06 -1.04
N GLY A 110 -1.40 -11.08 -1.45
CA GLY A 110 0.03 -11.18 -1.16
C GLY A 110 0.80 -10.01 -1.77
N LEU A 111 0.56 -9.70 -3.04
CA LEU A 111 1.21 -8.59 -3.74
C LEU A 111 0.90 -7.25 -3.08
N LYS A 112 -0.36 -6.98 -2.72
CA LYS A 112 -0.77 -5.76 -2.04
C LYS A 112 -0.02 -5.58 -0.72
N ILE A 113 0.03 -6.61 0.12
CA ILE A 113 0.81 -6.55 1.36
C ILE A 113 2.30 -6.42 1.08
N GLY A 114 2.82 -7.10 0.05
CA GLY A 114 4.20 -6.95 -0.41
C GLY A 114 4.56 -5.50 -0.73
N VAL A 115 3.68 -4.75 -1.41
CA VAL A 115 3.87 -3.31 -1.68
C VAL A 115 3.88 -2.49 -0.39
N PHE A 116 3.01 -2.79 0.58
CA PHE A 116 3.04 -2.10 1.88
C PHE A 116 4.33 -2.39 2.65
N LEU A 117 4.76 -3.66 2.67
CA LEU A 117 5.99 -4.07 3.33
C LEU A 117 7.21 -3.45 2.66
N SER A 118 7.25 -3.39 1.33
CA SER A 118 8.37 -2.80 0.60
C SER A 118 8.53 -1.31 0.91
N ALA A 119 7.43 -0.56 0.94
CA ALA A 119 7.42 0.85 1.36
C ALA A 119 7.90 1.02 2.80
N LEU A 120 7.45 0.14 3.72
CA LEU A 120 7.90 0.14 5.11
C LEU A 120 9.40 -0.15 5.23
N LEU A 121 9.90 -1.17 4.52
CA LEU A 121 11.32 -1.54 4.54
C LEU A 121 12.20 -0.44 3.96
N LEU A 122 11.77 0.26 2.89
CA LEU A 122 12.47 1.44 2.37
C LEU A 122 12.60 2.54 3.43
N ALA A 123 11.51 2.83 4.14
CA ALA A 123 11.50 3.83 5.22
C ALA A 123 12.43 3.42 6.37
N VAL A 124 12.32 2.16 6.83
CA VAL A 124 13.19 1.62 7.89
C VAL A 124 14.65 1.65 7.47
N HIS A 125 14.98 1.26 6.24
CA HIS A 125 16.34 1.29 5.72
C HIS A 125 16.92 2.71 5.73
N LYS A 126 16.17 3.70 5.25
CA LYS A 126 16.58 5.12 5.30
C LYS A 126 16.87 5.60 6.72
N ILE A 127 16.06 5.19 7.70
CA ILE A 127 16.29 5.54 9.10
C ILE A 127 17.51 4.79 9.64
N ASN A 128 17.70 3.51 9.26
CA ASN A 128 18.83 2.69 9.69
C ASN A 128 20.20 3.27 9.29
N LEU A 129 20.25 4.00 8.16
CA LEU A 129 21.45 4.74 7.72
C LEU A 129 21.80 5.92 8.62
N LEU A 130 20.81 6.49 9.33
CA LEU A 130 20.99 7.64 10.22
C LEU A 130 21.22 7.19 11.67
N VAL A 131 20.51 6.14 12.09
CA VAL A 131 20.58 5.54 13.42
C VAL A 131 20.45 4.04 13.26
N THR A 132 21.44 3.26 13.70
CA THR A 132 21.38 1.80 13.63
C THR A 132 20.22 1.25 14.48
N LEU A 133 19.07 1.00 13.85
CA LEU A 133 17.85 0.47 14.43
C LEU A 133 17.78 -1.06 14.37
N LEU A 134 18.26 -1.63 13.28
CA LEU A 134 18.30 -3.06 13.01
C LEU A 134 19.74 -3.50 12.76
N ASP A 135 20.13 -4.61 13.38
CA ASP A 135 21.45 -5.20 13.19
C ASP A 135 21.64 -5.58 11.71
N PRO A 136 22.67 -5.06 11.03
CA PRO A 136 22.96 -5.38 9.63
C PRO A 136 23.07 -6.89 9.37
N THR A 137 23.58 -7.66 10.34
CA THR A 137 23.73 -9.11 10.22
C THR A 137 22.39 -9.82 10.08
N LEU A 138 21.36 -9.35 10.81
CA LEU A 138 20.00 -9.89 10.71
C LEU A 138 19.34 -9.54 9.36
N LEU A 139 19.73 -8.44 8.72
CA LEU A 139 19.23 -8.06 7.41
C LEU A 139 19.85 -8.91 6.30
N GLU A 140 21.16 -9.13 6.37
CA GLU A 140 21.92 -9.92 5.38
C GLU A 140 21.55 -11.41 5.42
N GLU A 141 21.28 -11.96 6.60
CA GLU A 141 20.84 -13.35 6.75
C GLU A 141 19.36 -13.58 6.36
N SER A 142 18.58 -12.53 6.09
CA SER A 142 17.16 -12.63 5.79
C SER A 142 16.91 -12.93 4.32
N VAL A 143 16.16 -14.01 4.05
CA VAL A 143 15.80 -14.42 2.69
C VAL A 143 14.71 -13.52 2.08
N LEU A 144 13.77 -13.04 2.90
CA LEU A 144 12.62 -12.24 2.46
C LEU A 144 12.88 -10.74 2.46
N TYR A 145 13.86 -10.25 3.24
CA TYR A 145 14.14 -8.82 3.33
C TYR A 145 14.50 -8.23 1.96
N PHE A 146 15.49 -8.82 1.29
CA PHE A 146 16.02 -8.26 0.05
C PHE A 146 15.00 -8.26 -1.11
N PRO A 147 14.29 -9.37 -1.42
CA PRO A 147 13.28 -9.37 -2.48
C PRO A 147 12.15 -8.35 -2.26
N ILE A 148 11.68 -8.21 -1.02
CA ILE A 148 10.60 -7.26 -0.69
C ILE A 148 11.13 -5.82 -0.76
N TYR A 149 12.36 -5.58 -0.30
CA TYR A 149 13.00 -4.26 -0.39
C TYR A 149 13.19 -3.83 -1.85
N GLU A 150 13.73 -4.70 -2.72
CA GLU A 150 13.94 -4.41 -4.14
C GLU A 150 12.64 -4.12 -4.88
N MET A 151 11.56 -4.86 -4.59
CA MET A 151 10.23 -4.55 -5.14
C MET A 151 9.81 -3.10 -4.86
N GLY A 152 10.12 -2.59 -3.66
CA GLY A 152 9.86 -1.20 -3.30
C GLY A 152 10.70 -0.23 -4.12
N GLY A 153 11.99 -0.52 -4.28
CA GLY A 153 12.90 0.27 -5.12
C GLY A 153 12.39 0.37 -6.56
N LEU A 154 12.00 -0.76 -7.16
CA LEU A 154 11.45 -0.80 -8.52
C LEU A 154 10.17 0.03 -8.65
N ILE A 155 9.26 -0.06 -7.69
CA ILE A 155 8.02 0.74 -7.69
C ILE A 155 8.34 2.21 -7.50
N PHE A 156 9.24 2.56 -6.59
CA PHE A 156 9.64 3.94 -6.33
C PHE A 156 10.31 4.56 -7.56
N ASP A 157 11.27 3.86 -8.16
CA ASP A 157 11.95 4.30 -9.39
C ASP A 157 10.99 4.41 -10.56
N TRP A 158 10.00 3.53 -10.65
CA TRP A 158 8.93 3.66 -11.65
C TRP A 158 8.06 4.89 -11.38
N VAL A 159 7.63 5.14 -10.15
CA VAL A 159 6.80 6.30 -9.80
C VAL A 159 7.56 7.62 -9.97
N VAL A 160 8.82 7.70 -9.53
CA VAL A 160 9.65 8.91 -9.58
C VAL A 160 10.32 9.09 -10.93
N GLY A 161 10.66 8.01 -11.63
CA GLY A 161 11.20 8.05 -13.00
C GLY A 161 10.19 8.54 -14.05
N LEU A 162 8.89 8.50 -13.74
CA LEU A 162 7.85 9.18 -14.52
C LEU A 162 7.91 10.71 -14.37
N ASP A 163 8.48 11.23 -13.27
CA ASP A 163 8.62 12.66 -13.01
C ASP A 163 9.86 13.24 -13.73
N SER A 164 10.91 12.43 -13.91
CA SER A 164 12.15 12.85 -14.61
C SER A 164 12.05 12.87 -16.14
N THR A 165 11.06 12.19 -16.72
CA THR A 165 10.78 12.22 -18.17
C THR A 165 9.92 13.43 -18.59
N GLY A 166 9.23 14.11 -17.66
CA GLY A 166 8.47 15.33 -17.92
C GLY A 166 9.27 16.64 -17.90
N LEU A 167 10.53 16.61 -17.43
CA LEU A 167 11.38 17.81 -17.35
C LEU A 167 12.30 18.01 -18.55
N GLN A 168 12.36 17.04 -19.48
CA GLN A 168 13.17 17.17 -20.70
C GLN A 168 12.40 17.84 -21.85
N ASP A 169 11.06 17.72 -21.89
CA ASP A 169 10.19 18.34 -22.90
C ASP A 169 9.74 19.77 -22.56
N SER A 170 10.07 20.29 -21.37
CA SER A 170 9.79 21.68 -20.97
C SER A 170 10.99 22.63 -21.10
N PHE A 171 12.12 22.12 -21.60
CA PHE A 171 13.36 22.89 -21.81
C PHE A 171 14.01 22.69 -23.19
N ILE A 172 13.27 22.18 -24.19
CA ILE A 172 13.65 22.23 -25.60
C ILE A 172 12.59 22.98 -26.40
#